data_AF-A0A660M231-F1
#
_entry.id   AF-A0A660M231-F1
#
_cell.length_a   1.000
_cell.length_b   1.000
_cell.length_c   1.000
_cell.angle_alpha   90.00
_cell.angle_beta   90.00
_cell.angle_gamma   90.00
#
_symmetry.space_group_name_H-M   'P 1'
#
loop_
_entity.id
_entity.type
_entity.pdbx_description
1 polymer ?
#
loop_
_entity_poly.entity_id
_entity_poly.type
_entity_poly.pdbx_seq_one_letter_code
_entity_poly.pdbx_strand_id
1 'polypeptide(L)'
;MNTDTIISMCRESFSAYDELWLVSARRDHCDNLIDLGIVCEDDFTVVHTHNDLGRKFKNSKILTPPKISSKSFDGIFSVVDDRIFDEVDRVIRDDLRVAILASSPNKPLSDYIKKRSAWEKFTITSPVDDFDKYIDLENKTLLEDILSGIESKLGYRILAESKNMSLDKNYHYIQKLFNAEAGESFFVQEAVSAAGGGTYKISNQSDFNRVQKILPKGMRVKVSTEIANAYSANGSLCIVPRGAECMVFVDPLSHKVLDTDCRSNGTYCSVGNDWGINWPKAVNSLYMEIAKSIGEILYKKYGYSGIVGVDFLVKREKMNTGCMLRK
;
A
#
# COMPACT_ATOMS: atom_id res chain seq x y z
N MET A 1 9.17 22.96 -14.80
CA MET A 1 8.53 23.71 -13.69
C MET A 1 9.42 23.50 -12.47
N ASN A 2 9.82 24.56 -11.76
CA ASN A 2 10.61 24.40 -10.55
C ASN A 2 9.70 24.01 -9.37
N THR A 3 10.29 23.41 -8.32
CA THR A 3 9.56 22.92 -7.14
C THR A 3 8.73 24.01 -6.47
N ASP A 4 9.26 25.23 -6.37
CA ASP A 4 8.58 26.35 -5.73
C ASP A 4 7.27 26.74 -6.44
N THR A 5 7.26 26.68 -7.78
CA THR A 5 6.05 26.94 -8.57
C THR A 5 4.99 25.88 -8.28
N ILE A 6 5.38 24.61 -8.20
CA ILE A 6 4.45 23.49 -7.90
C ILE A 6 3.86 23.66 -6.50
N ILE A 7 4.71 23.94 -5.51
CA ILE A 7 4.28 24.20 -4.13
C ILE A 7 3.29 25.37 -4.08
N SER A 8 3.57 26.48 -4.78
CA SER A 8 2.66 27.63 -4.86
C SER A 8 1.30 27.26 -5.46
N MET A 9 1.28 26.51 -6.56
CA MET A 9 0.03 26.06 -7.18
C MET A 9 -0.78 25.14 -6.25
N CYS A 10 -0.11 24.27 -5.49
CA CYS A 10 -0.78 23.43 -4.50
C CYS A 10 -1.39 24.26 -3.37
N ARG A 11 -0.67 25.26 -2.84
CA ARG A 11 -1.20 26.20 -1.83
C ARG A 11 -2.44 26.92 -2.33
N GLU A 12 -2.36 27.49 -3.53
CA GLU A 12 -3.50 28.17 -4.18
C GLU A 12 -4.70 27.23 -4.31
N SER A 13 -4.46 25.97 -4.70
CA SER A 13 -5.52 24.96 -4.80
C SER A 13 -6.19 24.66 -3.44
N PHE A 14 -5.41 24.55 -2.36
CA PHE A 14 -5.96 24.33 -1.02
C PHE A 14 -6.67 25.58 -0.46
N SER A 15 -6.23 26.78 -0.84
CA SER A 15 -6.87 28.04 -0.41
C SER A 15 -8.29 28.25 -0.96
N ALA A 16 -8.71 27.44 -1.94
CA ALA A 16 -10.06 27.47 -2.50
C ALA A 16 -11.11 26.77 -1.65
N TYR A 17 -10.71 26.13 -0.54
CA TYR A 17 -11.59 25.43 0.39
C TYR A 17 -11.71 26.22 1.69
N ASP A 18 -12.92 26.23 2.26
CA ASP A 18 -13.19 26.89 3.54
C ASP A 18 -12.60 26.09 4.71
N GLU A 19 -12.52 24.76 4.57
CA GLU A 19 -11.94 23.88 5.59
C GLU A 19 -11.11 22.74 4.99
N LEU A 20 -10.08 22.34 5.74
CA LEU A 20 -9.29 21.15 5.47
C LEU A 20 -9.56 20.10 6.54
N TRP A 21 -9.88 18.89 6.10
CA TRP A 21 -10.10 17.75 6.98
C TRP A 21 -9.04 16.68 6.71
N LEU A 22 -8.53 16.06 7.77
CA LEU A 22 -7.68 14.87 7.67
C LEU A 22 -8.50 13.65 8.08
N VAL A 23 -8.67 12.69 7.16
CA VAL A 23 -9.36 11.42 7.41
C VAL A 23 -8.41 10.28 7.02
N SER A 24 -7.64 9.78 7.98
CA SER A 24 -6.57 8.82 7.69
C SER A 24 -6.40 7.76 8.77
N ALA A 25 -5.75 6.66 8.43
CA ALA A 25 -5.31 5.67 9.40
C ALA A 25 -4.34 6.28 10.45
N ARG A 26 -3.54 7.27 10.07
CA ARG A 26 -2.50 7.89 10.91
C ARG A 26 -2.45 9.41 10.75
N ARG A 27 -2.03 10.11 11.81
CA ARG A 27 -1.89 11.57 11.83
C ARG A 27 -0.73 12.12 11.02
N ASP A 28 0.29 11.30 10.78
CA ASP A 28 1.49 11.64 9.99
C ASP A 28 1.23 11.67 8.47
N HIS A 29 0.03 11.31 8.00
CA HIS A 29 -0.25 11.19 6.56
C HIS A 29 -0.15 12.53 5.80
N CYS A 30 -0.35 13.66 6.48
CA CYS A 30 -0.21 15.00 5.90
C CYS A 30 1.20 15.59 6.02
N ASP A 31 2.18 14.87 6.59
CA ASP A 31 3.52 15.39 6.89
C ASP A 31 4.19 15.99 5.66
N ASN A 32 4.13 15.33 4.51
CA ASN A 32 4.71 15.85 3.27
C ASN A 32 4.13 17.21 2.84
N LEU A 33 2.81 17.40 3.01
CA LEU A 33 2.18 18.68 2.66
C LEU A 33 2.58 19.76 3.66
N ILE A 34 2.73 19.42 4.93
CA ILE A 34 3.15 20.35 5.98
C ILE A 34 4.63 20.72 5.84
N ASP A 35 5.50 19.75 5.61
CA ASP A 35 6.96 19.95 5.49
C ASP A 35 7.33 20.73 4.23
N LEU A 36 6.57 20.57 3.14
CA LEU A 36 6.66 21.43 1.96
C LEU A 36 5.98 22.81 2.16
N GLY A 37 5.34 23.02 3.31
CA GLY A 37 4.61 24.22 3.66
C GLY A 37 3.41 24.47 2.76
N ILE A 38 2.83 23.44 2.13
CA ILE A 38 1.62 23.54 1.30
C ILE A 38 0.39 23.85 2.18
N VAL A 39 0.35 23.24 3.36
CA VAL A 39 -0.63 23.52 4.43
C VAL A 39 0.10 23.58 5.77
N CYS A 40 -0.53 24.14 6.80
CA CYS A 40 -0.04 24.17 8.17
C CYS A 40 -0.86 23.24 9.07
N GLU A 41 -0.30 22.86 10.23
CA GLU A 41 -1.03 22.07 11.24
C GLU A 41 -2.32 22.78 11.70
N ASP A 42 -2.30 24.11 11.75
CA ASP A 42 -3.43 24.92 12.18
C ASP A 42 -4.50 25.12 11.09
N ASP A 43 -4.25 24.70 9.84
CA ASP A 43 -5.23 24.81 8.74
C ASP A 43 -6.30 23.71 8.80
N PHE A 44 -6.07 22.66 9.59
CA PHE A 44 -7.00 21.54 9.71
C PHE A 44 -8.13 21.85 10.69
N THR A 45 -9.38 21.77 10.23
CA THR A 45 -10.56 21.94 11.09
C THR A 45 -10.94 20.64 11.78
N VAL A 46 -10.86 19.52 11.06
CA VAL A 46 -11.24 18.19 11.58
C VAL A 46 -10.10 17.21 11.33
N VAL A 47 -9.75 16.45 12.36
CA VAL A 47 -8.76 15.37 12.26
C VAL A 47 -9.41 14.09 12.77
N HIS A 48 -9.68 13.19 11.84
CA HIS A 48 -10.22 11.87 12.08
C HIS A 48 -9.14 10.82 11.84
N THR A 49 -8.65 10.19 12.92
CA THR A 49 -7.57 9.19 12.81
C THR A 49 -7.74 7.98 13.70
N HIS A 50 -7.38 6.80 13.17
CA HIS A 50 -7.32 5.55 13.92
C HIS A 50 -6.09 5.42 14.82
N ASN A 51 -5.03 6.18 14.54
CA ASN A 51 -3.77 6.15 15.28
C ASN A 51 -3.24 7.56 15.54
N ASP A 52 -2.88 7.80 16.80
CA ASP A 52 -2.39 9.09 17.29
C ASP A 52 -0.86 9.26 17.15
N LEU A 53 -0.17 8.28 16.54
CA LEU A 53 1.23 8.43 16.16
C LEU A 53 1.36 9.53 15.09
N GLY A 54 2.12 10.59 15.41
CA GLY A 54 2.42 11.69 14.50
C GLY A 54 2.25 13.06 15.14
N ARG A 55 1.86 14.04 14.32
CA ARG A 55 1.72 15.46 14.67
C ARG A 55 0.64 15.75 15.70
N LYS A 56 0.77 16.90 16.36
CA LYS A 56 -0.21 17.44 17.30
C LYS A 56 -0.91 18.64 16.69
N PHE A 57 -2.15 18.44 16.27
CA PHE A 57 -3.01 19.52 15.81
C PHE A 57 -3.63 20.25 17.01
N LYS A 58 -3.47 21.58 17.07
CA LYS A 58 -3.86 22.38 18.25
C LYS A 58 -5.26 22.97 18.13
N ASN A 59 -5.66 23.37 16.93
CA ASN A 59 -6.92 24.09 16.69
C ASN A 59 -7.99 23.21 16.02
N SER A 60 -7.73 21.91 15.87
CA SER A 60 -8.63 20.98 15.17
C SER A 60 -9.56 20.23 16.12
N LYS A 61 -10.77 19.92 15.64
CA LYS A 61 -11.65 18.92 16.26
C LYS A 61 -11.08 17.52 16.03
N ILE A 62 -10.56 16.90 17.08
CA ILE A 62 -10.00 15.54 17.01
C ILE A 62 -11.11 14.51 17.21
N LEU A 63 -11.29 13.65 16.21
CA LEU A 63 -12.21 12.53 16.18
C LEU A 63 -11.39 11.22 16.14
N THR A 64 -11.75 10.25 16.98
CA THR A 64 -10.95 9.02 17.13
C THR A 64 -11.90 7.83 17.20
N PRO A 65 -11.91 6.97 16.18
CA PRO A 65 -12.67 5.73 16.19
C PRO A 65 -12.37 4.83 17.39
N PRO A 66 -13.25 3.87 17.71
CA PRO A 66 -12.98 2.89 18.77
C PRO A 66 -11.65 2.17 18.55
N LYS A 67 -10.81 2.08 19.59
CA LYS A 67 -9.47 1.46 19.53
C LYS A 67 -9.42 0.05 18.94
N ILE A 68 -10.52 -0.70 19.02
CA ILE A 68 -10.63 -2.05 18.45
C ILE A 68 -10.60 -2.04 16.91
N SER A 69 -11.13 -0.98 16.29
CA SER A 69 -11.15 -0.82 14.82
C SER A 69 -9.74 -0.66 14.25
N SER A 70 -8.83 -0.01 14.98
CA SER A 70 -7.43 0.18 14.57
C SER A 70 -6.60 -1.11 14.58
N LYS A 71 -7.18 -2.26 14.98
CA LYS A 71 -6.50 -3.56 15.03
C LYS A 71 -6.73 -4.42 13.80
N SER A 72 -7.67 -4.07 12.94
CA SER A 72 -7.94 -4.79 11.70
C SER A 72 -7.86 -3.86 10.49
N PHE A 73 -7.49 -4.43 9.34
CA PHE A 73 -7.49 -3.71 8.08
C PHE A 73 -8.89 -3.12 7.80
N ASP A 74 -9.93 -3.95 7.81
CA ASP A 74 -11.31 -3.50 7.56
C ASP A 74 -11.75 -2.42 8.55
N GLY A 75 -11.38 -2.55 9.82
CA GLY A 75 -11.75 -1.59 10.85
C GLY A 75 -11.21 -0.19 10.58
N ILE A 76 -9.99 -0.08 10.06
CA ILE A 76 -9.34 1.20 9.71
C ILE A 76 -10.05 1.93 8.55
N PHE A 77 -10.74 1.22 7.67
CA PHE A 77 -11.37 1.83 6.48
C PHE A 77 -12.90 1.88 6.52
N SER A 78 -13.53 1.10 7.42
CA SER A 78 -14.98 0.96 7.51
C SER A 78 -15.59 1.45 8.82
N VAL A 79 -14.79 1.82 9.82
CA VAL A 79 -15.29 2.35 11.09
C VAL A 79 -14.92 3.81 11.21
N VAL A 80 -15.92 4.66 11.45
CA VAL A 80 -15.73 6.08 11.73
C VAL A 80 -16.26 6.43 13.11
N ASP A 81 -15.96 7.65 13.54
CA ASP A 81 -16.49 8.27 14.74
C ASP A 81 -17.72 9.05 14.29
N ASP A 82 -18.91 8.68 14.77
CA ASP A 82 -20.19 9.20 14.27
C ASP A 82 -20.29 10.73 14.30
N ARG A 83 -19.51 11.40 15.17
CA ARG A 83 -19.43 12.86 15.24
C ARG A 83 -18.90 13.50 13.95
N ILE A 84 -18.29 12.72 13.05
CA ILE A 84 -17.92 13.21 11.71
C ILE A 84 -19.15 13.48 10.84
N PHE A 85 -20.25 12.76 11.06
CA PHE A 85 -21.50 12.96 10.32
C PHE A 85 -22.18 14.28 10.74
N ASP A 86 -22.07 14.65 12.02
CA ASP A 86 -22.51 15.96 12.50
C ASP A 86 -21.71 17.10 11.83
N GLU A 87 -20.41 16.89 11.61
CA GLU A 87 -19.57 17.85 10.88
C GLU A 87 -19.97 17.93 9.40
N VAL A 88 -20.33 16.81 8.76
CA VAL A 88 -20.84 16.82 7.38
C VAL A 88 -22.15 17.62 7.31
N ASP A 89 -23.07 17.37 8.24
CA ASP A 89 -24.34 18.10 8.28
C ASP A 89 -24.12 19.60 8.59
N ARG A 90 -23.11 19.95 9.41
CA ARG A 90 -22.68 21.33 9.63
C ARG A 90 -22.18 21.98 8.33
N VAL A 91 -21.25 21.35 7.62
CA VAL A 91 -20.70 21.84 6.35
C VAL A 91 -21.79 22.11 5.33
N ILE A 92 -22.76 21.19 5.23
CA ILE A 92 -23.92 21.36 4.33
C ILE A 92 -24.75 22.57 4.73
N ARG A 93 -25.09 22.68 6.01
CA ARG A 93 -25.93 23.77 6.54
C ARG A 93 -25.25 25.13 6.39
N ASP A 94 -23.94 25.19 6.67
CA ASP A 94 -23.16 26.42 6.70
C ASP A 94 -22.60 26.77 5.30
N ASP A 95 -22.98 26.01 4.26
CA ASP A 95 -22.62 26.19 2.85
C ASP A 95 -21.10 26.17 2.54
N LEU A 96 -20.34 25.37 3.30
CA LEU A 96 -18.88 25.33 3.19
C LEU A 96 -18.38 24.36 2.12
N ARG A 97 -17.19 24.63 1.58
CA ARG A 97 -16.41 23.76 0.70
C ARG A 97 -15.25 23.15 1.48
N VAL A 98 -15.12 21.83 1.42
CA VAL A 98 -14.17 21.09 2.23
C VAL A 98 -13.26 20.22 1.37
N ALA A 99 -11.96 20.28 1.62
CA ALA A 99 -11.01 19.29 1.11
C ALA A 99 -10.75 18.24 2.18
N ILE A 100 -11.04 16.98 1.86
CA ILE A 100 -10.75 15.83 2.70
C ILE A 100 -9.45 15.18 2.23
N LEU A 101 -8.41 15.32 3.05
CA LEU A 101 -7.16 14.60 2.92
C LEU A 101 -7.35 13.16 3.40
N ALA A 102 -7.41 12.22 2.47
CA ALA A 102 -7.70 10.82 2.77
C ALA A 102 -6.63 9.89 2.19
N SER A 103 -6.03 9.07 3.05
CA SER A 103 -5.04 8.06 2.64
C SER A 103 -5.64 6.87 1.89
N SER A 104 -6.96 6.76 1.92
CA SER A 104 -7.74 5.60 1.52
C SER A 104 -9.22 5.99 1.45
N PRO A 105 -10.05 5.31 0.65
CA PRO A 105 -11.48 5.59 0.64
C PRO A 105 -12.10 5.19 1.99
N ASN A 106 -13.01 6.02 2.50
CA ASN A 106 -13.80 5.73 3.69
C ASN A 106 -15.27 5.57 3.28
N LYS A 107 -15.72 4.31 3.18
CA LYS A 107 -17.05 4.01 2.63
C LYS A 107 -18.19 4.68 3.43
N PRO A 108 -18.23 4.59 4.78
CA PRO A 108 -19.29 5.23 5.55
C PRO A 108 -19.38 6.74 5.33
N LEU A 109 -18.24 7.44 5.34
CA LEU A 109 -18.21 8.89 5.12
C LEU A 109 -18.68 9.25 3.71
N SER A 110 -18.15 8.56 2.69
CA SER A 110 -18.53 8.79 1.29
C SER A 110 -20.00 8.50 1.03
N ASP A 111 -20.54 7.39 1.57
CA ASP A 111 -21.95 7.04 1.46
C ASP A 111 -22.85 8.08 2.14
N TYR A 112 -22.44 8.60 3.30
CA TYR A 112 -23.19 9.62 4.02
C TYR A 112 -23.26 10.94 3.24
N ILE A 113 -22.11 11.41 2.71
CA ILE A 113 -22.05 12.61 1.86
C ILE A 113 -22.94 12.44 0.62
N LYS A 114 -22.85 11.28 -0.05
CA LYS A 114 -23.69 10.96 -1.23
C LYS A 114 -25.18 10.94 -0.88
N LYS A 115 -25.57 10.34 0.24
CA LYS A 115 -26.96 10.28 0.71
C LYS A 115 -27.55 11.67 0.97
N ARG A 116 -26.70 12.64 1.34
CA ARG A 116 -27.08 14.05 1.52
C ARG A 116 -27.06 14.86 0.22
N SER A 117 -26.72 14.25 -0.92
CA SER A 117 -26.55 14.93 -2.20
C SER A 117 -25.60 16.13 -2.13
N ALA A 118 -24.51 16.00 -1.38
CA ALA A 118 -23.58 17.09 -1.07
C ALA A 118 -22.18 16.91 -1.69
N TRP A 119 -22.04 16.06 -2.71
CA TRP A 119 -20.73 15.67 -3.25
C TRP A 119 -19.94 16.84 -3.83
N GLU A 120 -20.62 17.86 -4.35
CA GLU A 120 -20.04 19.10 -4.87
C GLU A 120 -19.36 19.97 -3.80
N LYS A 121 -19.69 19.75 -2.52
CA LYS A 121 -19.09 20.47 -1.38
C LYS A 121 -17.80 19.84 -0.89
N PHE A 122 -17.58 18.56 -1.17
CA PHE A 122 -16.44 17.80 -0.66
C PHE A 122 -15.53 17.35 -1.79
N THR A 123 -14.25 17.70 -1.72
CA THR A 123 -13.22 17.10 -2.57
C THR A 123 -12.41 16.11 -1.74
N ILE A 124 -12.48 14.83 -2.07
CA ILE A 124 -11.79 13.76 -1.35
C ILE A 124 -10.55 13.35 -2.16
N THR A 125 -9.38 13.36 -1.52
CA THR A 125 -8.08 13.05 -2.15
C THR A 125 -7.71 11.56 -2.10
N SER A 126 -8.69 10.69 -1.86
CA SER A 126 -8.51 9.24 -1.80
C SER A 126 -7.84 8.73 -3.08
N PRO A 127 -6.91 7.76 -3.00
CA PRO A 127 -6.23 7.26 -4.18
C PRO A 127 -7.16 6.55 -5.19
N VAL A 128 -8.33 6.10 -4.73
CA VAL A 128 -9.38 5.49 -5.55
C VAL A 128 -10.73 6.07 -5.12
N ASP A 129 -11.61 6.36 -6.09
CA ASP A 129 -12.97 6.86 -5.81
C ASP A 129 -13.94 5.76 -5.35
N ASP A 130 -13.58 4.51 -5.60
CA ASP A 130 -14.37 3.30 -5.37
C ASP A 130 -13.71 2.45 -4.28
N PHE A 131 -14.45 2.23 -3.19
CA PHE A 131 -14.00 1.45 -2.06
C PHE A 131 -13.75 -0.01 -2.41
N ASP A 132 -14.63 -0.63 -3.22
CA ASP A 132 -14.51 -2.05 -3.54
C ASP A 132 -13.26 -2.30 -4.39
N LYS A 133 -12.94 -1.38 -5.31
CA LYS A 133 -11.67 -1.41 -6.08
C LYS A 133 -10.44 -1.22 -5.20
N TYR A 134 -10.53 -0.42 -4.14
CA TYR A 134 -9.44 -0.27 -3.19
C TYR A 134 -9.21 -1.56 -2.38
N ILE A 135 -10.27 -2.22 -1.93
CA ILE A 135 -10.18 -3.53 -1.27
C ILE A 135 -9.58 -4.59 -2.21
N ASP A 136 -9.97 -4.58 -3.49
CA ASP A 136 -9.40 -5.45 -4.50
C ASP A 136 -7.87 -5.23 -4.63
N LEU A 137 -7.41 -3.97 -4.63
CA LEU A 137 -5.98 -3.67 -4.68
C LEU A 137 -5.21 -4.22 -3.47
N GLU A 138 -5.77 -4.06 -2.28
CA GLU A 138 -5.17 -4.48 -1.01
C GLU A 138 -5.27 -6.00 -0.79
N ASN A 139 -6.03 -6.68 -1.64
CA ASN A 139 -6.11 -8.12 -1.70
C ASN A 139 -4.88 -8.71 -2.40
N LYS A 140 -3.98 -9.28 -1.60
CA LYS A 140 -2.73 -9.92 -2.04
C LYS A 140 -2.95 -11.03 -3.06
N THR A 141 -4.16 -11.59 -3.15
CA THR A 141 -4.46 -12.59 -4.17
C THR A 141 -4.47 -12.02 -5.59
N LEU A 142 -4.63 -10.71 -5.76
CA LEU A 142 -4.56 -10.08 -7.07
C LEU A 142 -3.12 -9.79 -7.54
N LEU A 143 -2.11 -10.06 -6.70
CA LEU A 143 -0.71 -9.84 -7.09
C LEU A 143 -0.33 -10.68 -8.32
N GLU A 144 -0.83 -11.92 -8.41
CA GLU A 144 -0.56 -12.82 -9.56
C GLU A 144 -1.03 -12.20 -10.89
N ASP A 145 -2.20 -11.54 -10.90
CA ASP A 145 -2.72 -10.83 -12.08
C ASP A 145 -1.83 -9.65 -12.46
N ILE A 146 -1.39 -8.87 -11.47
CA ILE A 146 -0.53 -7.70 -11.69
C ILE A 146 0.82 -8.15 -12.26
N LEU A 147 1.43 -9.19 -11.66
CA LEU A 147 2.71 -9.74 -12.13
C LEU A 147 2.59 -10.29 -13.55
N SER A 148 1.51 -11.03 -13.86
CA SER A 148 1.25 -11.53 -15.22
C SER A 148 1.12 -10.40 -16.24
N GLY A 149 0.47 -9.28 -15.86
CA GLY A 149 0.37 -8.09 -16.70
C GLY A 149 1.72 -7.44 -16.99
N ILE A 150 2.63 -7.44 -16.02
CA ILE A 150 4.00 -6.93 -16.18
C ILE A 150 4.80 -7.86 -17.10
N GLU A 151 4.75 -9.17 -16.89
CA GLU A 151 5.47 -10.15 -17.74
C GLU A 151 5.03 -10.04 -19.21
N SER A 152 3.71 -9.94 -19.46
CA SER A 152 3.17 -9.73 -20.81
C SER A 152 3.65 -8.44 -21.45
N LYS A 153 3.95 -7.41 -20.65
CA LYS A 153 4.37 -6.10 -21.14
C LYS A 153 5.88 -6.00 -21.37
N LEU A 154 6.67 -6.57 -20.46
CA LEU A 154 8.12 -6.40 -20.44
C LEU A 154 8.88 -7.59 -21.06
N GLY A 155 8.24 -8.74 -21.25
CA GLY A 155 8.86 -9.90 -21.89
C GLY A 155 9.90 -10.63 -21.04
N TYR A 156 9.95 -10.39 -19.72
CA TYR A 156 10.78 -11.12 -18.76
C TYR A 156 9.92 -11.91 -17.78
N ARG A 157 10.47 -13.03 -17.28
CA ARG A 157 9.83 -13.84 -16.23
C ARG A 157 10.13 -13.26 -14.86
N ILE A 158 9.09 -13.01 -14.08
CA ILE A 158 9.19 -12.63 -12.67
C ILE A 158 9.43 -13.91 -11.85
N LEU A 159 10.55 -13.97 -11.13
CA LEU A 159 10.96 -15.14 -10.35
C LEU A 159 10.10 -15.38 -9.10
N ALA A 160 9.35 -14.37 -8.65
CA ALA A 160 8.48 -14.47 -7.49
C ALA A 160 7.22 -15.26 -7.86
N GLU A 161 7.33 -16.58 -7.89
CA GLU A 161 6.16 -17.44 -8.04
C GLU A 161 5.26 -17.27 -6.81
N SER A 162 4.08 -16.71 -7.03
CA SER A 162 3.01 -16.67 -6.06
C SER A 162 1.74 -17.22 -6.66
N LYS A 163 1.00 -18.00 -5.89
CA LYS A 163 -0.24 -18.62 -6.34
C LYS A 163 -1.32 -18.47 -5.30
N ASN A 164 -2.54 -18.34 -5.80
CA ASN A 164 -3.73 -18.27 -4.98
C ASN A 164 -4.32 -19.65 -4.77
N MET A 165 -4.63 -20.00 -3.52
CA MET A 165 -5.26 -21.28 -3.23
C MET A 165 -6.14 -21.22 -1.98
N SER A 166 -7.01 -22.22 -1.87
CA SER A 166 -7.77 -22.48 -0.65
C SER A 166 -6.93 -23.29 0.34
N LEU A 167 -7.06 -22.97 1.63
CA LEU A 167 -6.34 -23.63 2.72
C LEU A 167 -6.92 -25.02 3.10
N ASP A 168 -7.66 -25.67 2.20
CA ASP A 168 -8.21 -27.02 2.38
C ASP A 168 -7.33 -28.12 1.78
N LYS A 169 -6.26 -27.75 1.08
CA LYS A 169 -5.26 -28.70 0.52
C LYS A 169 -4.24 -29.13 1.57
N ASN A 170 -3.21 -29.89 1.19
CA ASN A 170 -2.11 -30.31 2.06
C ASN A 170 -0.76 -29.74 1.59
N TYR A 171 0.29 -29.89 2.42
CA TYR A 171 1.62 -29.37 2.11
C TYR A 171 2.20 -29.97 0.82
N HIS A 172 1.97 -31.26 0.59
CA HIS A 172 2.43 -31.95 -0.62
C HIS A 172 1.85 -31.35 -1.91
N TYR A 173 0.59 -30.89 -1.87
CA TYR A 173 -0.02 -30.17 -2.98
C TYR A 173 0.72 -28.85 -3.28
N ILE A 174 1.11 -28.10 -2.25
CA ILE A 174 1.90 -26.87 -2.40
C ILE A 174 3.25 -27.19 -3.06
N GLN A 175 3.96 -28.20 -2.54
CA GLN A 175 5.25 -28.61 -3.13
C GLN A 175 5.12 -28.96 -4.61
N LYS A 176 4.09 -29.74 -4.98
CA LYS A 176 3.84 -30.09 -6.38
C LYS A 176 3.48 -28.88 -7.23
N LEU A 177 2.69 -27.95 -6.68
CA LEU A 177 2.23 -26.75 -7.38
C LEU A 177 3.39 -25.81 -7.75
N PHE A 178 4.43 -25.75 -6.93
CA PHE A 178 5.63 -24.94 -7.14
C PHE A 178 6.82 -25.75 -7.69
N ASN A 179 6.63 -27.04 -8.02
CA ASN A 179 7.71 -27.94 -8.42
C ASN A 179 8.91 -27.90 -7.45
N ALA A 180 8.60 -27.87 -6.15
CA ALA A 180 9.57 -27.59 -5.10
C ALA A 180 10.27 -28.85 -4.59
N GLU A 181 11.55 -28.70 -4.25
CA GLU A 181 12.35 -29.78 -3.66
C GLU A 181 12.05 -29.98 -2.16
N ALA A 182 12.51 -31.11 -1.62
CA ALA A 182 12.39 -31.37 -0.19
C ALA A 182 13.25 -30.35 0.61
N GLY A 183 12.61 -29.66 1.57
CA GLY A 183 13.27 -28.67 2.42
C GLY A 183 13.08 -27.21 1.96
N GLU A 184 12.52 -26.98 0.77
CA GLU A 184 12.10 -25.64 0.37
C GLU A 184 10.93 -25.16 1.23
N SER A 185 10.94 -23.86 1.54
CA SER A 185 9.94 -23.23 2.39
C SER A 185 9.06 -22.26 1.60
N PHE A 186 7.86 -22.04 2.12
CA PHE A 186 6.88 -21.14 1.54
C PHE A 186 6.38 -20.15 2.58
N PHE A 187 5.83 -19.04 2.10
CA PHE A 187 5.05 -18.11 2.90
C PHE A 187 3.59 -18.22 2.53
N VAL A 188 2.73 -18.42 3.53
CA VAL A 188 1.27 -18.35 3.42
C VAL A 188 0.82 -17.01 3.98
N GLN A 189 0.05 -16.26 3.20
CA GLN A 189 -0.43 -14.93 3.58
C GLN A 189 -1.95 -14.85 3.44
N GLU A 190 -2.61 -14.30 4.46
CA GLU A 190 -4.00 -13.88 4.37
C GLU A 190 -4.19 -12.90 3.19
N ALA A 191 -5.32 -13.03 2.50
CA ALA A 191 -5.63 -12.21 1.33
C ALA A 191 -5.58 -10.71 1.64
N VAL A 192 -6.22 -10.29 2.74
CA VAL A 192 -6.29 -8.90 3.18
C VAL A 192 -5.69 -8.82 4.58
N SER A 193 -4.58 -8.10 4.71
CA SER A 193 -3.87 -7.90 5.99
C SER A 193 -2.83 -6.80 5.85
N ALA A 194 -2.39 -6.21 6.97
CA ALA A 194 -1.41 -5.12 6.99
C ALA A 194 -0.20 -5.45 7.89
N ALA A 195 0.91 -4.74 7.67
CA ALA A 195 2.12 -4.77 8.52
C ALA A 195 2.70 -6.18 8.78
N GLY A 196 2.60 -7.09 7.78
CA GLY A 196 3.06 -8.47 7.90
C GLY A 196 2.14 -9.39 8.71
N GLY A 197 1.05 -8.87 9.29
CA GLY A 197 0.01 -9.66 9.93
C GLY A 197 -0.55 -10.73 8.99
N GLY A 198 -0.90 -11.89 9.54
CA GLY A 198 -1.44 -13.01 8.76
C GLY A 198 -0.44 -13.66 7.80
N THR A 199 0.87 -13.48 8.00
CA THR A 199 1.93 -14.15 7.23
C THR A 199 2.56 -15.27 8.05
N TYR A 200 2.66 -16.47 7.47
CA TYR A 200 3.17 -17.67 8.12
C TYR A 200 4.20 -18.36 7.23
N LYS A 201 5.38 -18.68 7.78
CA LYS A 201 6.36 -19.54 7.10
C LYS A 201 5.99 -21.01 7.31
N ILE A 202 5.99 -21.78 6.22
CA ILE A 202 5.79 -23.23 6.24
C ILE A 202 6.98 -23.93 5.59
N SER A 203 7.59 -24.88 6.30
CA SER A 203 8.72 -25.68 5.77
C SER A 203 8.41 -27.17 5.72
N ASN A 204 7.26 -27.58 6.27
CA ASN A 204 6.83 -28.98 6.35
C ASN A 204 5.31 -29.08 6.62
N GLN A 205 4.81 -30.31 6.63
CA GLN A 205 3.38 -30.61 6.89
C GLN A 205 2.92 -30.19 8.29
N SER A 206 3.80 -30.21 9.30
CA SER A 206 3.45 -29.79 10.67
C SER A 206 3.17 -28.29 10.73
N ASP A 207 4.04 -27.48 10.09
CA ASP A 207 3.81 -26.03 9.97
C ASP A 207 2.50 -25.73 9.26
N PHE A 208 2.24 -26.43 8.16
CA PHE A 208 1.01 -26.27 7.40
C PHE A 208 -0.24 -26.62 8.25
N ASN A 209 -0.21 -27.73 9.00
CA ASN A 209 -1.29 -28.11 9.91
C ASN A 209 -1.51 -27.06 11.02
N ARG A 210 -0.44 -26.41 11.49
CA ARG A 210 -0.54 -25.30 12.45
C ARG A 210 -1.25 -24.10 11.84
N VAL A 211 -0.89 -23.71 10.61
CA VAL A 211 -1.54 -22.61 9.89
C VAL A 211 -3.03 -22.89 9.65
N GLN A 212 -3.39 -24.13 9.28
CA GLN A 212 -4.79 -24.56 9.12
C GLN A 212 -5.64 -24.49 10.40
N LYS A 213 -5.01 -24.53 11.58
CA LYS A 213 -5.73 -24.38 12.86
C LYS A 213 -5.95 -22.91 13.23
N ILE A 214 -5.11 -22.01 12.72
CA ILE A 214 -5.17 -20.58 13.00
C ILE A 214 -6.12 -19.89 12.02
N LEU A 215 -6.01 -20.22 10.74
CA LEU A 215 -6.78 -19.61 9.68
C LEU A 215 -8.10 -20.36 9.43
N PRO A 216 -9.20 -19.65 9.11
CA PRO A 216 -10.47 -20.27 8.77
C PRO A 216 -10.35 -21.26 7.60
N LYS A 217 -11.01 -22.42 7.73
CA LYS A 217 -11.06 -23.42 6.66
C LYS A 217 -11.75 -22.83 5.42
N GLY A 218 -11.15 -23.04 4.25
CA GLY A 218 -11.67 -22.53 2.97
C GLY A 218 -11.31 -21.07 2.68
N MET A 219 -10.60 -20.38 3.58
CA MET A 219 -10.04 -19.06 3.29
C MET A 219 -9.10 -19.15 2.08
N ARG A 220 -9.23 -18.17 1.17
CA ARG A 220 -8.27 -17.96 0.08
C ARG A 220 -7.02 -17.29 0.64
N VAL A 221 -5.87 -17.89 0.37
CA VAL A 221 -4.56 -17.40 0.78
C VAL A 221 -3.66 -17.23 -0.44
N LYS A 222 -2.72 -16.30 -0.32
CA LYS A 222 -1.57 -16.22 -1.23
C LYS A 222 -0.47 -17.12 -0.68
N VAL A 223 0.11 -17.96 -1.53
CA VAL A 223 1.30 -18.75 -1.22
C VAL A 223 2.44 -18.31 -2.13
N SER A 224 3.63 -18.12 -1.59
CA SER A 224 4.84 -17.79 -2.38
C SER A 224 6.05 -18.56 -1.90
N THR A 225 6.99 -18.84 -2.80
CA THR A 225 8.28 -19.47 -2.45
C THR A 225 9.16 -18.53 -1.63
N GLU A 226 9.98 -19.09 -0.75
CA GLU A 226 11.06 -18.34 -0.11
C GLU A 226 12.20 -18.09 -1.10
N ILE A 227 12.54 -16.82 -1.33
CA ILE A 227 13.68 -16.46 -2.18
C ILE A 227 14.94 -16.32 -1.31
N ALA A 228 15.68 -17.42 -1.18
CA ALA A 228 16.93 -17.43 -0.44
C ALA A 228 17.99 -16.49 -1.04
N ASN A 229 18.76 -15.83 -0.16
CA ASN A 229 19.85 -14.92 -0.50
C ASN A 229 19.45 -13.73 -1.38
N ALA A 230 18.20 -13.26 -1.26
CA ALA A 230 17.77 -12.00 -1.83
C ALA A 230 17.90 -10.86 -0.82
N TYR A 231 18.24 -9.68 -1.31
CA TYR A 231 18.29 -8.45 -0.55
C TYR A 231 16.95 -7.73 -0.62
N SER A 232 16.46 -7.23 0.52
CA SER A 232 15.20 -6.48 0.57
C SER A 232 15.42 -5.03 0.12
N ALA A 233 14.61 -4.60 -0.84
CA ALA A 233 14.68 -3.27 -1.41
C ALA A 233 13.26 -2.69 -1.48
N ASN A 234 13.17 -1.36 -1.41
CA ASN A 234 11.90 -0.65 -1.43
C ASN A 234 11.96 0.44 -2.49
N GLY A 235 10.82 0.83 -3.01
CA GLY A 235 10.73 2.02 -3.83
C GLY A 235 9.30 2.56 -3.82
N SER A 236 9.11 3.66 -4.51
CA SER A 236 7.84 4.32 -4.62
C SER A 236 7.60 4.86 -6.02
N LEU A 237 6.33 4.88 -6.40
CA LEU A 237 5.89 5.48 -7.62
C LEU A 237 4.74 6.44 -7.34
N CYS A 238 4.59 7.45 -8.17
CA CYS A 238 3.49 8.40 -8.14
C CYS A 238 2.76 8.34 -9.48
N ILE A 239 1.47 8.01 -9.42
CA ILE A 239 0.57 7.91 -10.56
C ILE A 239 -0.22 9.20 -10.65
N VAL A 240 -0.03 9.95 -11.74
CA VAL A 240 -0.73 11.20 -12.02
C VAL A 240 -1.70 10.98 -13.17
N PRO A 241 -3.02 11.09 -12.94
CA PRO A 241 -4.03 10.96 -13.99
C PRO A 241 -3.84 11.96 -15.13
N ARG A 242 -4.06 11.51 -16.36
CA ARG A 242 -4.09 12.32 -17.59
C ARG A 242 -5.24 11.87 -18.49
N GLY A 243 -6.47 12.05 -18.01
CA GLY A 243 -7.68 11.63 -18.71
C GLY A 243 -7.85 10.11 -18.65
N ALA A 244 -7.78 9.42 -19.80
CA ALA A 244 -7.82 7.95 -19.85
C ALA A 244 -6.43 7.30 -19.68
N GLU A 245 -5.38 8.10 -19.65
CA GLU A 245 -3.99 7.68 -19.46
C GLU A 245 -3.45 8.19 -18.11
N CYS A 246 -2.24 7.78 -17.75
CA CYS A 246 -1.53 8.32 -16.59
C CYS A 246 -0.06 8.60 -16.91
N MET A 247 0.53 9.53 -16.16
CA MET A 247 1.98 9.63 -16.02
C MET A 247 2.41 8.90 -14.75
N VAL A 248 3.48 8.12 -14.82
CA VAL A 248 4.05 7.44 -13.65
C VAL A 248 5.46 7.96 -13.42
N PHE A 249 5.68 8.56 -12.26
CA PHE A 249 6.99 8.96 -11.77
C PHE A 249 7.49 7.90 -10.78
N VAL A 250 8.76 7.54 -10.85
CA VAL A 250 9.35 6.50 -9.99
C VAL A 250 10.57 7.10 -9.31
N ASP A 251 10.70 6.88 -8.00
CA ASP A 251 11.95 7.19 -7.31
C ASP A 251 13.07 6.20 -7.71
N PRO A 252 14.34 6.44 -7.36
CA PRO A 252 15.34 5.39 -7.42
C PRO A 252 15.04 4.30 -6.38
N LEU A 253 15.36 3.04 -6.70
CA LEU A 253 15.26 1.94 -5.74
C LEU A 253 16.09 2.26 -4.49
N SER A 254 15.49 2.06 -3.31
CA SER A 254 16.14 2.21 -2.01
C SER A 254 16.61 0.86 -1.47
N HIS A 255 17.56 0.90 -0.56
CA HIS A 255 17.89 -0.23 0.30
C HIS A 255 16.89 -0.27 1.46
N LYS A 256 16.27 -1.43 1.73
CA LYS A 256 15.41 -1.59 2.92
C LYS A 256 16.29 -2.02 4.09
N VAL A 257 16.47 -1.13 5.06
CA VAL A 257 17.28 -1.43 6.24
C VAL A 257 16.41 -2.18 7.23
N LEU A 258 16.77 -3.44 7.49
CA LEU A 258 16.12 -4.28 8.49
C LEU A 258 16.92 -4.23 9.77
N ASP A 259 16.26 -3.95 10.91
CA ASP A 259 16.93 -4.08 12.20
C ASP A 259 17.01 -5.56 12.58
N THR A 260 18.23 -6.08 12.73
CA THR A 260 18.46 -7.43 13.25
C THR A 260 18.44 -7.50 14.77
N ASP A 261 18.50 -6.35 15.46
CA ASP A 261 18.68 -6.21 16.92
C ASP A 261 17.45 -5.61 17.63
N CYS A 262 16.34 -5.39 16.93
CA CYS A 262 15.02 -5.11 17.54
C CYS A 262 14.53 -6.33 18.35
N ARG A 263 15.08 -6.50 19.54
CA ARG A 263 14.75 -7.52 20.54
C ARG A 263 13.33 -7.31 21.08
N SER A 264 12.34 -7.81 20.35
CA SER A 264 11.08 -8.27 20.93
C SER A 264 10.31 -9.14 19.94
N ASN A 265 10.19 -10.43 20.24
CA ASN A 265 9.17 -11.34 19.70
C ASN A 265 9.15 -11.59 18.17
N GLY A 266 10.32 -11.78 17.55
CA GLY A 266 10.39 -12.43 16.23
C GLY A 266 9.76 -11.66 15.08
N THR A 267 9.62 -10.34 15.22
CA THR A 267 9.13 -9.45 14.15
C THR A 267 10.31 -8.64 13.62
N TYR A 268 10.64 -8.83 12.35
CA TYR A 268 11.59 -7.95 11.66
C TYR A 268 10.94 -6.57 11.54
N CYS A 269 11.53 -5.56 12.16
CA CYS A 269 11.12 -4.17 12.00
C CYS A 269 12.02 -3.49 10.97
N SER A 270 11.40 -2.85 9.97
CA SER A 270 12.11 -2.00 9.01
C SER A 270 12.52 -0.69 9.71
N VAL A 271 13.79 -0.30 9.63
CA VAL A 271 14.32 0.97 10.17
C VAL A 271 14.05 2.12 9.20
N GLY A 272 13.82 1.80 7.93
CA GLY A 272 13.49 2.76 6.89
C GLY A 272 14.11 2.39 5.56
N ASN A 273 14.13 3.38 4.67
CA ASN A 273 14.67 3.28 3.32
C ASN A 273 15.96 4.10 3.24
N ASP A 274 17.00 3.53 2.65
CA ASP A 274 18.30 4.18 2.44
C ASP A 274 18.59 4.35 0.94
N TRP A 275 18.78 5.60 0.53
CA TRP A 275 19.18 6.00 -0.84
C TRP A 275 20.63 6.51 -0.89
N GLY A 276 21.35 6.51 0.22
CA GLY A 276 22.74 6.96 0.30
C GLY A 276 23.72 6.05 -0.46
N ILE A 277 23.31 4.81 -0.71
CA ILE A 277 24.05 3.84 -1.52
C ILE A 277 23.28 3.59 -2.82
N ASN A 278 23.97 3.76 -3.94
CA ASN A 278 23.37 3.54 -5.26
C ASN A 278 23.35 2.05 -5.62
N TRP A 279 22.21 1.58 -6.13
CA TRP A 279 22.14 0.30 -6.83
C TRP A 279 22.91 0.32 -8.16
N PRO A 280 23.40 -0.83 -8.64
CA PRO A 280 23.94 -0.93 -9.99
C PRO A 280 22.92 -0.40 -11.02
N LYS A 281 23.40 0.36 -12.01
CA LYS A 281 22.54 1.03 -13.02
C LYS A 281 21.52 0.08 -13.65
N ALA A 282 21.95 -1.14 -14.01
CA ALA A 282 21.08 -2.15 -14.60
C ALA A 282 19.91 -2.56 -13.67
N VAL A 283 20.16 -2.71 -12.36
CA VAL A 283 19.13 -3.04 -11.37
C VAL A 283 18.13 -1.90 -11.26
N ASN A 284 18.62 -0.66 -11.13
CA ASN A 284 17.75 0.50 -10.98
C ASN A 284 16.93 0.78 -12.25
N SER A 285 17.52 0.62 -13.44
CA SER A 285 16.80 0.74 -14.72
C SER A 285 15.69 -0.30 -14.85
N LEU A 286 15.96 -1.56 -14.51
CA LEU A 286 14.95 -2.62 -14.53
C LEU A 286 13.84 -2.35 -13.52
N TYR A 287 14.20 -1.94 -12.30
CA TYR A 287 13.23 -1.53 -11.28
C TYR A 287 12.31 -0.42 -11.78
N MET A 288 12.86 0.66 -12.35
CA MET A 288 12.06 1.78 -12.85
C MET A 288 11.08 1.36 -13.94
N GLU A 289 11.47 0.43 -14.82
CA GLU A 289 10.61 -0.11 -15.87
C GLU A 289 9.45 -0.96 -15.29
N ILE A 290 9.75 -1.81 -14.29
CA ILE A 290 8.75 -2.61 -13.58
C ILE A 290 7.80 -1.70 -12.80
N ALA A 291 8.32 -0.78 -11.99
CA ALA A 291 7.51 0.15 -11.20
C ALA A 291 6.62 1.01 -12.09
N LYS A 292 7.13 1.54 -13.20
CA LYS A 292 6.31 2.26 -14.18
C LYS A 292 5.16 1.40 -14.70
N SER A 293 5.43 0.14 -15.04
CA SER A 293 4.43 -0.81 -15.52
C SER A 293 3.38 -1.13 -14.46
N ILE A 294 3.78 -1.29 -13.20
CA ILE A 294 2.88 -1.43 -12.05
C ILE A 294 1.92 -0.24 -12.02
N GLY A 295 2.44 0.99 -12.03
CA GLY A 295 1.61 2.20 -11.96
C GLY A 295 0.58 2.29 -13.08
N GLU A 296 0.99 1.98 -14.32
CA GLU A 296 0.08 2.00 -15.48
C GLU A 296 -1.01 0.91 -15.39
N ILE A 297 -0.68 -0.28 -14.88
CA ILE A 297 -1.66 -1.36 -14.62
C ILE A 297 -2.63 -0.95 -13.52
N LEU A 298 -2.11 -0.39 -12.42
CA LEU A 298 -2.92 0.05 -11.28
C LEU A 298 -3.92 1.12 -11.69
N TYR A 299 -3.48 2.12 -12.47
CA TYR A 299 -4.38 3.14 -13.00
C TYR A 299 -5.43 2.55 -13.95
N LYS A 300 -4.99 1.78 -14.95
CA LYS A 300 -5.88 1.28 -16.01
C LYS A 300 -6.93 0.28 -15.49
N LYS A 301 -6.54 -0.62 -14.58
CA LYS A 301 -7.44 -1.69 -14.08
C LYS A 301 -8.24 -1.26 -12.86
N TYR A 302 -7.64 -0.47 -11.96
CA TYR A 302 -8.25 -0.16 -10.66
C TYR A 302 -8.60 1.33 -10.49
N GLY A 303 -8.17 2.20 -11.40
CA GLY A 303 -8.39 3.64 -11.29
C GLY A 303 -7.54 4.30 -10.20
N TYR A 304 -6.45 3.64 -9.77
CA TYR A 304 -5.63 4.15 -8.67
C TYR A 304 -4.78 5.33 -9.11
N SER A 305 -4.80 6.40 -8.33
CA SER A 305 -3.98 7.60 -8.47
C SER A 305 -3.29 7.95 -7.16
N GLY A 306 -2.13 8.62 -7.22
CA GLY A 306 -1.34 8.94 -6.05
C GLY A 306 -0.11 8.06 -5.86
N ILE A 307 0.37 7.95 -4.62
CA ILE A 307 1.67 7.34 -4.30
C ILE A 307 1.49 5.88 -3.91
N VAL A 308 2.27 4.98 -4.51
CA VAL A 308 2.28 3.55 -4.22
C VAL A 308 3.68 3.14 -3.77
N GLY A 309 3.76 2.49 -2.61
CA GLY A 309 4.98 1.82 -2.17
C GLY A 309 5.10 0.45 -2.83
N VAL A 310 6.28 0.12 -3.32
CA VAL A 310 6.57 -1.17 -3.97
C VAL A 310 7.76 -1.84 -3.28
N ASP A 311 7.53 -3.05 -2.78
CA ASP A 311 8.55 -3.85 -2.11
C ASP A 311 9.18 -4.85 -3.11
N PHE A 312 10.51 -4.93 -3.11
CA PHE A 312 11.30 -5.76 -4.02
C PHE A 312 12.25 -6.70 -3.26
N LEU A 313 12.58 -7.82 -3.90
CA LEU A 313 13.66 -8.71 -3.53
C LEU A 313 14.69 -8.73 -4.67
N VAL A 314 15.90 -8.26 -4.41
CA VAL A 314 16.99 -8.21 -5.39
C VAL A 314 17.94 -9.36 -5.11
N LYS A 315 18.04 -10.32 -6.04
CA LYS A 315 18.96 -11.45 -5.93
C LYS A 315 20.09 -11.29 -6.93
N ARG A 316 21.33 -11.48 -6.47
CA ARG A 316 22.47 -11.61 -7.38
C ARG A 316 22.46 -13.03 -7.95
N GLU A 317 22.29 -13.16 -9.26
CA GLU A 317 22.55 -14.42 -9.92
C GLU A 317 24.07 -14.68 -9.94
N LYS A 318 24.48 -15.87 -9.49
CA LYS A 318 25.82 -16.35 -9.82
C LYS A 318 25.80 -16.66 -11.31
N MET A 319 26.63 -15.98 -12.10
CA MET A 319 26.87 -16.44 -13.47
C MET A 319 27.34 -17.89 -13.39
N ASN A 320 26.56 -18.81 -13.95
CA ASN A 320 27.04 -20.16 -14.20
C ASN A 320 28.21 -20.03 -15.19
N THR A 321 29.45 -20.15 -14.71
CA THR A 321 30.67 -20.25 -15.52
C THR A 321 30.76 -21.58 -16.27
N GLY A 322 29.62 -22.12 -16.71
CA GLY A 322 29.48 -23.48 -17.21
C GLY A 322 28.80 -23.57 -18.56
N CYS A 323 29.12 -22.69 -19.53
CA CYS A 323 29.02 -23.02 -20.96
C CYS A 323 29.65 -21.92 -21.84
N MET A 324 30.98 -21.81 -21.81
CA MET A 324 31.71 -21.30 -22.97
C MET A 324 32.87 -22.25 -23.21
N LEU A 325 32.59 -23.27 -24.01
CA LEU A 325 33.51 -24.02 -24.88
C LEU A 325 32.83 -25.32 -25.31
N ARG A 326 32.14 -25.28 -26.46
CA ARG A 326 32.03 -26.45 -27.34
C ARG A 326 32.19 -25.99 -28.79
N LYS A 327 33.41 -26.24 -29.29
CA LYS A 327 33.95 -26.28 -30.65
C LYS A 327 33.55 -25.15 -31.60
#